data_AF-A0A4Q3UU77-F1
#
_entry.id   AF-A0A4Q3UU77-F1
#
_cell.length_a   1.000
_cell.length_b   1.000
_cell.length_c   1.000
_cell.angle_alpha   90.00
_cell.angle_beta   90.00
_cell.angle_gamma   90.00
#
_symmetry.space_group_name_H-M   'P 1'
#
loop_
_entity.id
_entity.type
_entity.pdbx_description
1 polymer ?
#
loop_
_entity_poly.entity_id
_entity_poly.type
_entity_poly.pdbx_seq_one_letter_code
_entity_poly.pdbx_strand_id
1 'polypeptide(L)'
;MTNFASMKLLLVLLCLSQIAIAQTFTTKNSGRASDPRTWGGVIPSSSASITIKNGDTLVLDGNITMCELIISKGGTLTFDSIKRSTLTLHGNLVNYGSLIRKPSALYDSIVFEGVNENDFRGGGMEVMDTDKGLWVRGNGMINISGNKKTEWLNLKKAAKAADTSITLNHIPQGWQVGDELSIAPTNSPSVKDHHKQFDVRKILSISGSLVILDEPLSYDHPAVKNPFTGEYYTAEVLNLKRT
;
A
#
# COMPACT_ATOMS: atom_id res chain seq x y z
N MET A 1 -35.62 -31.04 70.03
CA MET A 1 -34.23 -31.46 69.76
C MET A 1 -34.24 -32.11 68.38
N THR A 2 -34.21 -31.33 67.29
CA THR A 2 -33.01 -31.04 66.45
C THR A 2 -32.39 -32.35 65.93
N ASN A 3 -32.37 -32.63 64.62
CA ASN A 3 -31.50 -31.91 63.71
C ASN A 3 -31.89 -32.00 62.22
N PHE A 4 -31.53 -30.93 61.52
CA PHE A 4 -31.86 -30.56 60.15
C PHE A 4 -31.16 -31.38 59.05
N ALA A 5 -31.83 -31.44 57.91
CA ALA A 5 -31.34 -31.89 56.61
C ALA A 5 -30.15 -31.04 56.11
N SER A 6 -29.24 -31.68 55.36
CA SER A 6 -28.27 -30.98 54.50
C SER A 6 -28.04 -31.76 53.21
N MET A 7 -28.87 -31.49 52.21
CA MET A 7 -28.66 -31.93 50.83
C MET A 7 -27.74 -30.91 50.15
N LYS A 8 -26.45 -31.25 50.01
CA LYS A 8 -25.50 -30.44 49.25
C LYS A 8 -25.76 -30.62 47.75
N LEU A 9 -26.37 -29.62 47.13
CA LEU A 9 -26.48 -29.51 45.68
C LEU A 9 -25.11 -29.07 45.12
N LEU A 10 -24.39 -30.00 44.50
CA LEU A 10 -23.13 -29.71 43.81
C LEU A 10 -23.47 -29.19 42.41
N LEU A 11 -23.42 -27.87 42.20
CA LEU A 11 -23.56 -27.25 40.88
C LEU A 11 -22.22 -27.39 40.14
N VAL A 12 -22.13 -28.31 39.19
CA VAL A 12 -20.97 -28.41 38.29
C VAL A 12 -21.16 -27.39 37.16
N LEU A 13 -20.44 -26.26 37.23
CA LEU A 13 -20.31 -25.36 36.08
C LEU A 13 -19.43 -26.03 35.03
N LEU A 14 -20.05 -26.66 34.04
CA LEU A 14 -19.40 -27.04 32.79
C LEU A 14 -19.04 -25.76 32.04
N CYS A 15 -17.80 -25.30 32.21
CA CYS A 15 -17.23 -24.26 31.37
C CYS A 15 -16.92 -24.87 30.00
N LEU A 16 -17.94 -25.01 29.14
CA LEU A 16 -17.72 -25.30 27.74
C LEU A 16 -16.98 -24.11 27.14
N SER A 17 -15.70 -24.29 26.83
CA SER A 17 -15.00 -23.42 25.90
C SER A 17 -15.73 -23.50 24.57
N GLN A 18 -16.59 -22.52 24.27
CA GLN A 18 -17.18 -22.38 22.96
C GLN A 18 -16.03 -22.14 21.98
N ILE A 19 -15.76 -23.12 21.12
CA ILE A 19 -14.96 -22.90 19.92
C ILE A 19 -15.79 -21.93 19.08
N ALA A 20 -15.41 -20.66 19.06
CA ALA A 20 -15.99 -19.69 18.17
C ALA A 20 -15.58 -20.07 16.74
N ILE A 21 -16.44 -20.85 16.06
CA ILE A 21 -16.32 -21.06 14.63
C ILE A 21 -16.58 -19.69 13.97
N ALA A 22 -15.61 -19.21 13.20
CA ALA A 22 -15.79 -17.98 12.43
C ALA A 22 -17.03 -18.13 11.55
N GLN A 23 -18.02 -17.26 11.76
CA GLN A 23 -19.23 -17.28 10.96
C GLN A 23 -18.86 -16.92 9.52
N THR A 24 -19.15 -17.82 8.57
CA THR A 24 -18.93 -17.53 7.16
C THR A 24 -20.07 -16.67 6.60
N PHE A 25 -19.74 -15.53 5.99
CA PHE A 25 -20.68 -14.71 5.24
C PHE A 25 -20.29 -14.68 3.77
N THR A 26 -21.29 -14.64 2.90
CA THR A 26 -21.10 -14.48 1.46
C THR A 26 -21.85 -13.23 1.01
N THR A 27 -21.26 -12.43 0.13
CA THR A 27 -21.94 -11.27 -0.44
C THR A 27 -23.24 -11.70 -1.13
N LYS A 28 -24.33 -10.99 -0.82
CA LYS A 28 -25.64 -11.18 -1.45
C LYS A 28 -25.78 -10.29 -2.68
N ASN A 29 -25.20 -9.10 -2.62
CA ASN A 29 -25.18 -8.13 -3.71
C ASN A 29 -23.83 -7.42 -3.74
N SER A 30 -23.46 -6.89 -4.90
CA SER A 30 -22.39 -5.89 -5.01
C SER A 30 -22.72 -4.66 -4.15
N GLY A 31 -21.71 -4.08 -3.51
CA GLY A 31 -21.89 -2.85 -2.74
C GLY A 31 -20.78 -2.59 -1.73
N ARG A 32 -21.05 -1.63 -0.86
CA ARG A 32 -20.14 -1.17 0.19
C ARG A 32 -20.12 -2.17 1.34
N ALA A 33 -18.94 -2.42 1.89
CA ALA A 33 -18.80 -3.31 3.02
C ALA A 33 -19.56 -2.82 4.27
N SER A 34 -19.74 -1.50 4.44
CA SER A 34 -20.57 -0.96 5.52
C SER A 34 -22.08 -0.95 5.24
N ASP A 35 -22.55 -1.41 4.07
CA ASP A 35 -23.98 -1.43 3.74
C ASP A 35 -24.60 -2.81 4.07
N PRO A 36 -25.60 -2.90 4.98
CA PRO A 36 -26.26 -4.16 5.29
C PRO A 36 -26.83 -4.90 4.07
N ARG A 37 -27.21 -4.18 3.00
CA ARG A 37 -27.78 -4.78 1.77
C ARG A 37 -26.78 -5.61 0.98
N THR A 38 -25.48 -5.33 1.12
CA THR A 38 -24.41 -6.16 0.56
C THR A 38 -24.42 -7.57 1.18
N TRP A 39 -24.89 -7.69 2.42
CA TRP A 39 -24.83 -8.91 3.22
C TRP A 39 -26.19 -9.60 3.41
N GLY A 40 -27.27 -9.03 2.88
CA GLY A 40 -28.63 -9.55 3.07
C GLY A 40 -29.32 -9.07 4.34
N GLY A 41 -28.85 -7.97 4.93
CA GLY A 41 -29.54 -7.24 6.01
C GLY A 41 -28.72 -7.04 7.28
N VAL A 42 -27.62 -7.78 7.48
CA VAL A 42 -26.78 -7.70 8.68
C VAL A 42 -25.31 -7.61 8.28
N ILE A 43 -24.61 -6.59 8.78
CA ILE A 43 -23.17 -6.42 8.55
C ILE A 43 -22.41 -7.51 9.33
N PRO A 44 -21.49 -8.26 8.69
CA PRO A 44 -20.67 -9.26 9.36
C PRO A 44 -19.86 -8.66 10.52
N SER A 45 -19.65 -9.45 11.57
CA SER A 45 -18.77 -9.07 12.68
C SER A 45 -17.30 -9.12 12.28
N SER A 46 -16.42 -8.57 13.14
CA SER A 46 -14.98 -8.61 12.93
C SER A 46 -14.35 -10.01 12.97
N SER A 47 -15.06 -11.00 13.50
CA SER A 47 -14.65 -12.40 13.56
C SER A 47 -15.21 -13.24 12.40
N ALA A 48 -15.93 -12.63 11.45
CA ALA A 48 -16.51 -13.34 10.32
C ALA A 48 -15.49 -13.63 9.22
N SER A 49 -15.56 -14.81 8.61
CA SER A 49 -14.85 -15.11 7.36
C SER A 49 -15.75 -14.76 6.18
N ILE A 50 -15.24 -13.99 5.23
CA ILE A 50 -16.05 -13.44 4.14
C ILE A 50 -15.70 -14.10 2.82
N THR A 51 -16.70 -14.39 2.00
CA THR A 51 -16.53 -14.79 0.60
C THR A 51 -17.25 -13.80 -0.32
N ILE A 52 -16.51 -13.16 -1.23
CA ILE A 52 -17.10 -12.39 -2.33
C ILE A 52 -17.50 -13.38 -3.41
N LYS A 53 -18.80 -13.48 -3.72
CA LYS A 53 -19.28 -14.42 -4.73
C LYS A 53 -18.91 -13.98 -6.15
N ASN A 54 -18.99 -14.92 -7.09
CA ASN A 54 -18.84 -14.63 -8.52
C ASN A 54 -19.85 -13.55 -8.96
N GLY A 55 -19.36 -12.55 -9.69
CA GLY A 55 -20.15 -11.43 -10.22
C GLY A 55 -20.33 -10.28 -9.25
N ASP A 56 -19.98 -10.46 -7.96
CA ASP A 56 -20.10 -9.40 -6.98
C ASP A 56 -18.82 -8.56 -6.86
N THR A 57 -19.02 -7.27 -6.61
CA THR A 57 -17.97 -6.34 -6.21
C THR A 57 -18.21 -5.87 -4.78
N LEU A 58 -17.25 -6.14 -3.89
CA LEU A 58 -17.20 -5.57 -2.56
C LEU A 58 -16.33 -4.31 -2.58
N VAL A 59 -16.89 -3.19 -2.15
CA VAL A 59 -16.19 -1.91 -2.01
C VAL A 59 -15.86 -1.67 -0.54
N LEU A 60 -14.57 -1.63 -0.20
CA LEU A 60 -14.11 -1.21 1.12
C LEU A 60 -14.25 0.30 1.23
N ASP A 61 -14.97 0.79 2.23
CA ASP A 61 -15.31 2.20 2.38
C ASP A 61 -15.13 2.71 3.82
N GLY A 62 -14.05 2.28 4.46
CA GLY A 62 -13.64 2.69 5.80
C GLY A 62 -12.72 1.68 6.46
N ASN A 63 -12.68 1.72 7.79
CA ASN A 63 -11.96 0.74 8.59
C ASN A 63 -12.86 -0.48 8.80
N ILE A 64 -12.45 -1.61 8.25
CA ILE A 64 -13.22 -2.86 8.24
C ILE A 64 -12.30 -3.96 8.77
N THR A 65 -12.77 -4.72 9.75
CA THR A 65 -12.06 -5.87 10.30
C THR A 65 -12.85 -7.13 9.97
N MET A 66 -12.17 -8.19 9.58
CA MET A 66 -12.73 -9.51 9.27
C MET A 66 -11.73 -10.59 9.73
N CYS A 67 -12.19 -11.83 9.92
CA CYS A 67 -11.27 -12.94 10.19
C CYS A 67 -10.46 -13.24 8.93
N GLU A 68 -11.15 -13.58 7.84
CA GLU A 68 -10.57 -13.95 6.56
C GLU A 68 -11.38 -13.38 5.41
N LEU A 69 -10.78 -13.28 4.23
CA LEU A 69 -11.47 -12.85 3.02
C LEU A 69 -11.08 -13.70 1.82
N ILE A 70 -12.07 -14.30 1.18
CA ILE A 70 -11.95 -15.05 -0.07
C ILE A 70 -12.61 -14.26 -1.19
N ILE A 71 -11.84 -13.93 -2.22
CA ILE A 71 -12.37 -13.38 -3.47
C ILE A 71 -12.58 -14.56 -4.41
N SER A 72 -13.82 -15.00 -4.63
CA SER A 72 -14.11 -16.10 -5.55
C SER A 72 -13.75 -15.74 -6.98
N LYS A 73 -13.58 -16.74 -7.85
CA LYS A 73 -13.45 -16.52 -9.30
C LYS A 73 -14.61 -15.66 -9.82
N GLY A 74 -14.29 -14.56 -10.49
CA GLY A 74 -15.26 -13.59 -11.00
C GLY A 74 -15.80 -12.60 -9.96
N GLY A 75 -15.43 -12.73 -8.68
CA GLY A 75 -15.66 -11.72 -7.65
C GLY A 75 -14.58 -10.64 -7.67
N THR A 76 -14.90 -9.46 -7.13
CA THR A 76 -13.98 -8.31 -7.09
C THR A 76 -13.95 -7.67 -5.70
N LEU A 77 -12.75 -7.39 -5.18
CA LEU A 77 -12.51 -6.47 -4.07
C LEU A 77 -11.94 -5.17 -4.63
N THR A 78 -12.54 -4.05 -4.23
CA THR A 78 -12.04 -2.70 -4.57
C THR A 78 -12.17 -1.77 -3.37
N PHE A 79 -11.58 -0.60 -3.49
CA PHE A 79 -11.61 0.46 -2.48
C PHE A 79 -12.47 1.63 -2.95
N ASP A 80 -13.07 2.32 -2.01
CA ASP A 80 -13.78 3.57 -2.24
C ASP A 80 -12.83 4.65 -2.78
N SER A 81 -13.29 5.41 -3.77
CA SER A 81 -12.46 6.41 -4.45
C SER A 81 -12.32 7.74 -3.70
N ILE A 82 -13.20 8.00 -2.73
CA ILE A 82 -13.31 9.27 -2.00
C ILE A 82 -13.05 9.12 -0.49
N LYS A 83 -13.02 7.89 0.04
CA LYS A 83 -12.78 7.59 1.44
C LYS A 83 -11.65 6.59 1.61
N ARG A 84 -10.64 6.98 2.40
CA ARG A 84 -9.55 6.09 2.82
C ARG A 84 -10.14 4.88 3.54
N SER A 85 -9.64 3.71 3.20
CA SER A 85 -10.08 2.44 3.75
C SER A 85 -8.91 1.60 4.26
N THR A 86 -9.17 0.91 5.37
CA THR A 86 -8.24 -0.05 5.96
C THR A 86 -8.99 -1.36 6.14
N LEU A 87 -8.54 -2.41 5.48
CA LEU A 87 -8.98 -3.78 5.74
C LEU A 87 -8.01 -4.44 6.71
N THR A 88 -8.48 -4.81 7.90
CA THR A 88 -7.71 -5.59 8.87
C THR A 88 -8.19 -7.03 8.84
N LEU A 89 -7.27 -7.97 8.71
CA LEU A 89 -7.53 -9.41 8.66
C LEU A 89 -6.77 -10.12 9.78
N HIS A 90 -7.45 -10.98 10.52
CA HIS A 90 -6.80 -11.84 11.53
C HIS A 90 -6.21 -13.13 10.91
N GLY A 91 -6.61 -13.46 9.69
CA GLY A 91 -6.17 -14.61 8.88
C GLY A 91 -5.87 -14.22 7.43
N ASN A 92 -6.14 -15.11 6.48
CA ASN A 92 -5.71 -14.95 5.10
C ASN A 92 -6.66 -14.10 4.23
N LEU A 93 -6.07 -13.42 3.23
CA LEU A 93 -6.75 -12.91 2.05
C LEU A 93 -6.46 -13.85 0.87
N VAL A 94 -7.45 -14.63 0.43
CA VAL A 94 -7.28 -15.56 -0.70
C VAL A 94 -8.00 -15.04 -1.93
N ASN A 95 -7.24 -14.66 -2.94
CA ASN A 95 -7.75 -14.05 -4.16
C ASN A 95 -7.74 -15.04 -5.35
N TYR A 96 -8.92 -15.54 -5.73
CA TYR A 96 -9.17 -16.26 -6.99
C TYR A 96 -9.83 -15.38 -8.07
N GLY A 97 -10.18 -14.14 -7.73
CA GLY A 97 -10.86 -13.18 -8.59
C GLY A 97 -10.00 -11.94 -8.83
N SER A 98 -10.55 -10.76 -8.58
CA SER A 98 -9.85 -9.49 -8.82
C SER A 98 -9.71 -8.67 -7.55
N LEU A 99 -8.48 -8.28 -7.21
CA LEU A 99 -8.21 -7.19 -6.27
C LEU A 99 -7.82 -5.95 -7.07
N ILE A 100 -8.64 -4.91 -7.03
CA ILE A 100 -8.45 -3.72 -7.88
C ILE A 100 -8.31 -2.48 -7.02
N ARG A 101 -7.27 -1.70 -7.30
CA ARG A 101 -7.13 -0.32 -6.83
C ARG A 101 -6.74 0.59 -7.97
N LYS A 102 -7.69 1.44 -8.39
CA LYS A 102 -7.44 2.52 -9.35
C LYS A 102 -6.53 3.60 -8.75
N PRO A 103 -5.88 4.45 -9.55
CA PRO A 103 -5.17 5.62 -9.04
C PRO A 103 -6.06 6.51 -8.17
N SER A 104 -5.50 7.02 -7.07
CA SER A 104 -6.17 7.94 -6.15
C SER A 104 -5.16 8.64 -5.26
N ALA A 105 -5.51 9.82 -4.77
CA ALA A 105 -4.74 10.54 -3.76
C ALA A 105 -4.89 9.95 -2.34
N LEU A 106 -5.72 8.92 -2.17
CA LEU A 106 -5.95 8.24 -0.90
C LEU A 106 -5.03 7.03 -0.77
N TYR A 107 -4.49 6.84 0.45
CA TYR A 107 -3.70 5.67 0.80
C TYR A 107 -4.59 4.65 1.51
N ASP A 108 -4.94 3.58 0.81
CA ASP A 108 -5.64 2.45 1.42
C ASP A 108 -4.65 1.44 1.99
N SER A 109 -5.11 0.59 2.90
CA SER A 109 -4.25 -0.40 3.55
C SER A 109 -4.96 -1.73 3.72
N ILE A 110 -4.24 -2.82 3.50
CA ILE A 110 -4.61 -4.16 3.94
C ILE A 110 -3.60 -4.53 5.03
N VAL A 111 -4.08 -4.84 6.22
CA VAL A 111 -3.28 -5.14 7.40
C VAL A 111 -3.58 -6.56 7.82
N PHE A 112 -2.56 -7.40 7.91
CA PHE A 112 -2.65 -8.73 8.50
C PHE A 112 -2.24 -8.61 9.97
N GLU A 113 -3.20 -8.70 10.87
CA GLU A 113 -2.99 -8.54 12.31
C GLU A 113 -2.72 -9.89 12.98
N GLY A 114 -1.85 -9.89 14.00
CA GLY A 114 -1.49 -11.11 14.72
C GLY A 114 -0.76 -12.14 13.87
N VAL A 115 0.09 -11.67 12.94
CA VAL A 115 1.06 -12.50 12.23
C VAL A 115 2.19 -12.87 13.19
N ASN A 116 2.47 -14.16 13.31
CA ASN A 116 3.61 -14.69 14.06
C ASN A 116 4.47 -15.53 13.10
N GLU A 117 5.62 -14.99 12.70
CA GLU A 117 6.52 -15.63 11.74
C GLU A 117 7.07 -16.99 12.23
N ASN A 118 7.04 -17.28 13.53
CA ASN A 118 7.43 -18.59 14.05
C ASN A 118 6.40 -19.68 13.72
N ASP A 119 5.16 -19.29 13.43
CA ASP A 119 4.10 -20.21 13.06
C ASP A 119 4.20 -20.61 11.59
N PHE A 120 4.93 -19.86 10.76
CA PHE A 120 5.11 -20.16 9.34
C PHE A 120 5.58 -21.61 9.12
N ARG A 121 4.92 -22.31 8.19
CA ARG A 121 5.22 -23.71 7.84
C ARG A 121 5.65 -23.90 6.41
N GLY A 122 5.17 -23.07 5.47
CA GLY A 122 5.49 -23.21 4.06
C GLY A 122 4.80 -24.43 3.45
N GLY A 123 3.51 -24.30 3.13
CA GLY A 123 2.67 -25.34 2.50
C GLY A 123 2.81 -25.47 0.98
N GLY A 124 3.82 -24.84 0.38
CA GLY A 124 3.96 -24.74 -1.07
C GLY A 124 2.76 -24.04 -1.71
N MET A 125 1.92 -24.82 -2.40
CA MET A 125 0.70 -24.31 -3.05
C MET A 125 -0.56 -24.49 -2.21
N GLU A 126 -0.49 -24.93 -0.95
CA GLU A 126 -1.67 -24.99 -0.08
C GLU A 126 -1.77 -23.69 0.74
N VAL A 127 -2.99 -23.12 0.85
CA VAL A 127 -3.20 -22.00 1.78
C VAL A 127 -3.23 -22.59 3.18
N MET A 128 -2.39 -22.06 4.07
CA MET A 128 -2.33 -22.49 5.47
C MET A 128 -2.70 -21.34 6.40
N ASP A 129 -3.47 -21.62 7.44
CA ASP A 129 -3.87 -20.63 8.45
C ASP A 129 -2.68 -20.08 9.24
N THR A 130 -1.58 -20.86 9.31
CA THR A 130 -0.31 -20.46 9.92
C THR A 130 0.47 -19.45 9.10
N ASP A 131 0.23 -19.42 7.78
CA ASP A 131 1.01 -18.65 6.81
C ASP A 131 0.17 -17.44 6.37
N LYS A 132 -0.15 -16.59 7.35
CA LYS A 132 -1.08 -15.46 7.20
C LYS A 132 -0.57 -14.44 6.19
N GLY A 133 -1.38 -14.13 5.17
CA GLY A 133 -1.06 -13.10 4.20
C GLY A 133 -2.01 -13.04 3.02
N LEU A 134 -1.51 -12.45 1.93
CA LEU A 134 -2.21 -12.35 0.65
C LEU A 134 -1.79 -13.48 -0.29
N TRP A 135 -2.74 -14.35 -0.59
CA TRP A 135 -2.58 -15.48 -1.48
C TRP A 135 -3.30 -15.22 -2.81
N VAL A 136 -2.56 -15.03 -3.89
CA VAL A 136 -3.16 -14.96 -5.24
C VAL A 136 -3.13 -16.36 -5.86
N ARG A 137 -4.30 -16.88 -6.20
CA ARG A 137 -4.50 -18.29 -6.52
C ARG A 137 -5.26 -18.48 -7.82
N GLY A 138 -4.92 -19.56 -8.55
CA GLY A 138 -5.55 -19.87 -9.83
C GLY A 138 -5.40 -18.72 -10.83
N ASN A 139 -6.53 -18.22 -11.36
CA ASN A 139 -6.57 -17.07 -12.27
C ASN A 139 -6.80 -15.74 -11.53
N GLY A 140 -6.57 -15.69 -10.22
CA GLY A 140 -6.67 -14.47 -9.44
C GLY A 140 -5.70 -13.40 -9.94
N MET A 141 -6.11 -12.14 -9.86
CA MET A 141 -5.31 -11.00 -10.30
C MET A 141 -5.32 -9.88 -9.27
N ILE A 142 -4.19 -9.20 -9.17
CA ILE A 142 -4.04 -7.93 -8.46
C ILE A 142 -3.77 -6.85 -9.49
N ASN A 143 -4.61 -5.83 -9.53
CA ASN A 143 -4.41 -4.64 -10.36
C ASN A 143 -4.43 -3.40 -9.47
N ILE A 144 -3.24 -2.96 -9.05
CA ILE A 144 -3.04 -1.79 -8.21
C ILE A 144 -2.21 -0.79 -9.01
N SER A 145 -2.72 0.42 -9.16
CA SER A 145 -2.04 1.50 -9.88
C SER A 145 -2.01 2.76 -9.05
N GLY A 146 -0.81 3.33 -8.86
CA GLY A 146 -0.63 4.64 -8.23
C GLY A 146 -0.98 5.80 -9.17
N ASN A 147 -0.97 7.03 -8.65
CA ASN A 147 -1.13 8.22 -9.48
C ASN A 147 0.02 8.35 -10.49
N LYS A 148 -0.30 8.89 -11.67
CA LYS A 148 0.73 9.26 -12.65
C LYS A 148 1.58 10.37 -12.06
N LYS A 149 2.90 10.21 -12.18
CA LYS A 149 3.90 11.17 -11.74
C LYS A 149 4.99 11.25 -12.79
N THR A 150 5.50 12.44 -13.06
CA THR A 150 6.72 12.60 -13.86
C THR A 150 7.86 11.93 -13.10
N GLU A 151 8.49 10.92 -13.69
CA GLU A 151 9.47 10.11 -12.96
C GLU A 151 10.77 10.89 -12.77
N TRP A 152 11.28 11.45 -13.87
CA TRP A 152 12.48 12.26 -13.89
C TRP A 152 12.37 13.36 -14.96
N LEU A 153 13.21 14.38 -14.80
CA LEU A 153 13.42 15.47 -15.76
C LEU A 153 14.91 15.81 -15.77
N ASN A 154 15.39 16.59 -16.74
CA ASN A 154 16.73 17.17 -16.65
C ASN A 154 16.67 18.58 -16.07
N LEU A 155 17.78 19.03 -15.50
CA LEU A 155 17.97 20.45 -15.23
C LEU A 155 17.91 21.24 -16.55
N LYS A 156 17.32 22.43 -16.52
CA LYS A 156 17.29 23.37 -17.67
C LYS A 156 18.69 23.91 -18.01
N LYS A 157 19.57 23.98 -17.01
CA LYS A 157 20.96 24.44 -17.12
C LYS A 157 21.82 23.77 -16.04
N ALA A 158 23.14 23.94 -16.12
CA ALA A 158 24.05 23.53 -15.06
C ALA A 158 23.64 24.13 -13.70
N ALA A 159 23.89 23.37 -12.63
CA ALA A 159 23.78 23.83 -11.24
C ALA A 159 25.13 23.77 -10.55
N LYS A 160 25.31 24.56 -9.50
CA LYS A 160 26.54 24.68 -8.73
C LYS A 160 26.35 24.18 -7.32
N ALA A 161 27.43 23.69 -6.73
CA ALA A 161 27.48 23.49 -5.28
C ALA A 161 27.09 24.82 -4.59
N ALA A 162 26.43 24.71 -3.44
CA ALA A 162 25.79 25.80 -2.71
C ALA A 162 24.49 26.37 -3.32
N ASP A 163 24.09 26.01 -4.54
CA ASP A 163 22.78 26.41 -5.07
C ASP A 163 21.66 25.79 -4.21
N THR A 164 20.69 26.61 -3.79
CA THR A 164 19.51 26.17 -3.01
C THR A 164 18.27 25.97 -3.89
N SER A 165 18.43 26.11 -5.21
CA SER A 165 17.33 25.96 -6.16
C SER A 165 17.82 25.38 -7.47
N ILE A 166 16.94 24.63 -8.12
CA ILE A 166 17.16 24.07 -9.44
C ILE A 166 16.01 24.43 -10.36
N THR A 167 16.30 24.63 -11.64
CA THR A 167 15.26 24.81 -12.67
C THR A 167 15.24 23.58 -13.56
N LEU A 168 14.09 22.95 -13.69
CA LEU A 168 13.86 21.79 -14.55
C LEU A 168 13.53 22.23 -15.99
N ASN A 169 13.83 21.37 -16.96
CA ASN A 169 13.55 21.62 -18.38
C ASN A 169 12.05 21.63 -18.71
N HIS A 170 11.22 20.97 -17.90
CA HIS A 170 9.76 20.97 -17.98
C HIS A 170 9.13 21.15 -16.58
N ILE A 171 7.83 21.41 -16.54
CA ILE A 171 7.07 21.46 -15.28
C ILE A 171 6.79 20.02 -14.83
N PRO A 172 7.25 19.58 -13.65
CA PRO A 172 6.99 18.23 -13.16
C PRO A 172 5.52 18.06 -12.78
N GLN A 173 4.91 16.95 -13.18
CA GLN A 173 3.55 16.58 -12.78
C GLN A 173 3.58 15.63 -11.58
N GLY A 174 2.81 15.95 -10.54
CA GLY A 174 2.66 15.10 -9.35
C GLY A 174 3.83 15.15 -8.36
N TRP A 175 4.81 16.04 -8.55
CA TRP A 175 5.83 16.34 -7.53
C TRP A 175 5.23 17.21 -6.43
N GLN A 176 5.63 16.98 -5.19
CA GLN A 176 5.08 17.62 -4.00
C GLN A 176 6.18 18.11 -3.06
N VAL A 177 5.87 19.10 -2.23
CA VAL A 177 6.74 19.52 -1.12
C VAL A 177 7.00 18.32 -0.19
N GLY A 178 8.26 18.13 0.17
CA GLY A 178 8.73 16.99 0.96
C GLY A 178 9.02 15.73 0.15
N ASP A 179 8.85 15.74 -1.18
CA ASP A 179 9.40 14.71 -2.05
C ASP A 179 10.92 14.75 -2.03
N GLU A 180 11.54 13.58 -2.07
CA GLU A 180 12.99 13.44 -2.16
C GLU A 180 13.41 13.31 -3.63
N LEU A 181 14.40 14.10 -4.03
CA LEU A 181 14.96 14.18 -5.37
C LEU A 181 16.39 13.69 -5.35
N SER A 182 16.77 12.92 -6.37
CA SER A 182 18.16 12.57 -6.66
C SER A 182 18.61 13.31 -7.91
N ILE A 183 19.62 14.17 -7.78
CA ILE A 183 20.28 14.88 -8.88
C ILE A 183 21.52 14.08 -9.29
N ALA A 184 21.59 13.68 -10.56
CA ALA A 184 22.66 12.85 -11.10
C ALA A 184 24.02 13.59 -11.16
N PRO A 185 25.15 12.90 -10.92
CA PRO A 185 26.47 13.46 -11.09
C PRO A 185 26.74 13.70 -12.57
N THR A 186 27.22 14.90 -12.88
CA THR A 186 27.66 15.22 -14.25
C THR A 186 29.07 15.79 -14.31
N ASN A 187 29.82 15.71 -13.19
CA ASN A 187 31.22 16.12 -13.19
C ASN A 187 32.07 15.26 -14.12
N SER A 188 33.15 15.88 -14.63
CA SER A 188 34.12 15.22 -15.50
C SER A 188 34.66 13.93 -14.85
N PRO A 189 34.89 12.86 -15.63
CA PRO A 189 35.57 11.65 -15.14
C PRO A 189 36.95 11.90 -14.52
N SER A 190 37.59 13.03 -14.83
CA SER A 190 38.85 13.46 -14.20
C SER A 190 38.70 13.90 -12.74
N VAL A 191 37.47 14.16 -12.28
CA VAL A 191 37.18 14.47 -10.88
C VAL A 191 37.11 13.17 -10.08
N LYS A 192 37.82 13.14 -8.95
CA LYS A 192 37.82 12.00 -8.03
C LYS A 192 36.39 11.70 -7.55
N ASP A 193 36.02 10.42 -7.56
CA ASP A 193 34.70 9.94 -7.14
C ASP A 193 33.52 10.60 -7.88
N HIS A 194 33.72 11.15 -9.10
CA HIS A 194 32.67 11.84 -9.88
C HIS A 194 31.36 11.06 -9.96
N HIS A 195 31.43 9.75 -10.16
CA HIS A 195 30.27 8.86 -10.26
C HIS A 195 29.47 8.71 -8.96
N LYS A 196 29.94 9.23 -7.82
CA LYS A 196 29.24 9.23 -6.52
C LYS A 196 28.69 10.60 -6.14
N GLN A 197 28.95 11.63 -6.94
CA GLN A 197 28.59 13.03 -6.64
C GLN A 197 27.12 13.33 -6.98
N PHE A 198 26.21 12.47 -6.51
CA PHE A 198 24.77 12.74 -6.53
C PHE A 198 24.43 13.68 -5.38
N ASP A 199 23.36 14.44 -5.56
CA ASP A 199 22.73 15.15 -4.45
C ASP A 199 21.33 14.59 -4.22
N VAL A 200 21.05 14.22 -2.97
CA VAL A 200 19.70 13.86 -2.53
C VAL A 200 19.14 15.03 -1.73
N ARG A 201 18.02 15.60 -2.17
CA ARG A 201 17.41 16.80 -1.56
C ARG A 201 15.91 16.69 -1.51
N LYS A 202 15.28 17.33 -0.54
CA LYS A 202 13.83 17.44 -0.50
C LYS A 202 13.35 18.71 -1.16
N ILE A 203 12.18 18.61 -1.76
CA ILE A 203 11.47 19.77 -2.29
C ILE A 203 10.95 20.61 -1.12
N LEU A 204 11.43 21.84 -0.99
CA LEU A 204 10.88 22.83 -0.07
C LEU A 204 9.70 23.59 -0.70
N SER A 205 9.79 23.94 -1.99
CA SER A 205 8.69 24.52 -2.76
C SER A 205 8.86 24.30 -4.26
N ILE A 206 7.75 24.38 -5.01
CA ILE A 206 7.72 24.25 -6.46
C ILE A 206 6.89 25.40 -7.04
N SER A 207 7.44 26.09 -8.04
CA SER A 207 6.73 27.09 -8.84
C SER A 207 7.03 26.89 -10.31
N GLY A 208 6.10 26.27 -11.04
CA GLY A 208 6.34 25.84 -12.42
C GLY A 208 7.47 24.82 -12.47
N SER A 209 8.56 25.13 -13.19
CA SER A 209 9.75 24.27 -13.26
C SER A 209 10.86 24.67 -12.29
N LEU A 210 10.67 25.72 -11.47
CA LEU A 210 11.60 26.09 -10.41
C LEU A 210 11.29 25.27 -9.14
N VAL A 211 12.30 24.61 -8.61
CA VAL A 211 12.24 23.83 -7.37
C VAL A 211 13.22 24.42 -6.37
N ILE A 212 12.74 24.76 -5.18
CA ILE A 212 13.58 25.16 -4.04
C ILE A 212 13.87 23.92 -3.21
N LEU A 213 15.13 23.75 -2.83
CA LEU A 213 15.64 22.59 -2.10
C LEU A 213 15.70 22.90 -0.60
N ASP A 214 15.59 21.87 0.23
CA ASP A 214 15.72 21.98 1.69
C ASP A 214 17.16 22.30 2.14
N GLU A 215 18.14 21.81 1.39
CA GLU A 215 19.56 22.06 1.62
C GLU A 215 20.27 22.46 0.30
N PRO A 216 21.34 23.27 0.36
CA PRO A 216 22.14 23.59 -0.80
C PRO A 216 22.74 22.33 -1.44
N LEU A 217 22.97 22.32 -2.75
CA LEU A 217 23.69 21.24 -3.44
C LEU A 217 25.12 21.09 -2.90
N SER A 218 25.59 19.85 -2.79
CA SER A 218 26.95 19.54 -2.32
C SER A 218 27.94 19.58 -3.47
N TYR A 219 27.48 19.30 -4.68
CA TYR A 219 28.33 19.15 -5.86
C TYR A 219 27.90 20.07 -7.01
N ASP A 220 28.88 20.34 -7.88
CA ASP A 220 28.59 20.93 -9.19
C ASP A 220 27.93 19.90 -10.09
N HIS A 221 26.88 20.32 -10.81
CA HIS A 221 26.21 19.52 -11.84
C HIS A 221 26.33 20.25 -13.19
N PRO A 222 27.52 20.22 -13.83
CA PRO A 222 27.74 20.94 -15.08
C PRO A 222 26.91 20.34 -16.23
N ALA A 223 26.66 21.17 -17.25
CA ALA A 223 26.17 20.69 -18.53
C ALA A 223 27.33 20.06 -19.30
N VAL A 224 27.16 18.84 -19.78
CA VAL A 224 28.17 18.06 -20.50
C VAL A 224 27.90 18.18 -21.99
N LYS A 225 28.90 18.69 -22.73
CA LYS A 225 28.82 18.76 -24.19
C LYS A 225 29.14 17.40 -24.80
N ASN A 226 28.25 16.88 -25.63
CA ASN A 226 28.52 15.74 -26.49
C ASN A 226 29.52 16.16 -27.58
N PRO A 227 30.73 15.55 -27.65
CA PRO A 227 31.73 15.94 -28.63
C PRO A 227 31.37 15.57 -30.07
N PHE A 228 30.44 14.62 -30.26
CA PHE A 228 30.02 14.14 -31.59
C PHE A 228 28.84 14.90 -32.15
N THR A 229 27.86 15.27 -31.32
CA THR A 229 26.65 15.99 -31.75
C THR A 229 26.70 17.48 -31.46
N GLY A 230 27.57 17.91 -30.54
CA GLY A 230 27.62 19.29 -30.04
C GLY A 230 26.50 19.65 -29.06
N GLU A 231 25.55 18.74 -28.81
CA GLU A 231 24.46 18.92 -27.85
C GLU A 231 24.96 18.96 -26.41
N TYR A 232 24.20 19.61 -25.53
CA TYR A 232 24.50 19.61 -24.10
C TYR A 232 23.49 18.75 -23.35
N TYR A 233 23.99 17.88 -22.47
CA TYR A 233 23.20 17.13 -21.51
C TYR A 233 23.42 17.70 -20.12
N THR A 234 22.34 17.81 -19.36
CA THR A 234 22.34 18.30 -17.98
C THR A 234 21.90 17.19 -17.05
N ALA A 235 22.19 17.34 -15.74
CA ALA A 235 21.86 16.32 -14.76
C ALA A 235 20.38 15.93 -14.81
N GLU A 236 20.13 14.62 -14.81
CA GLU A 236 18.81 14.06 -14.56
C GLU A 236 18.46 14.29 -13.07
N VAL A 237 17.19 14.57 -12.82
CA VAL A 237 16.61 14.79 -11.52
C VAL A 237 15.46 13.79 -11.40
N LEU A 238 15.69 12.74 -10.61
CA LEU A 238 14.72 11.69 -10.35
C LEU A 238 13.95 12.02 -9.06
N ASN A 239 12.62 11.87 -9.08
CA ASN A 239 11.83 11.92 -7.85
C ASN A 239 11.74 10.52 -7.24
N LEU A 240 12.32 10.35 -6.06
CA LEU A 240 12.42 9.07 -5.36
C LEU A 240 11.12 8.68 -4.65
N LYS A 241 10.16 9.61 -4.52
CA LYS A 241 8.92 9.39 -3.80
C LYS A 241 7.75 9.13 -4.76
N ARG A 242 7.07 8.00 -4.60
CA ARG A 242 5.90 7.62 -5.44
C ARG A 242 4.56 7.70 -4.71
N THR A 243 4.53 8.37 -3.55
CA THR A 243 3.31 8.59 -2.77
C THR A 243 2.40 9.60 -3.44
#